data_AF-A0A3L9MCE8-F1
#
_entry.id   AF-A0A3L9MCE8-F1
#
_cell.length_a   1.000
_cell.length_b   1.000
_cell.length_c   1.000
_cell.angle_alpha   90.00
_cell.angle_beta   90.00
_cell.angle_gamma   90.00
#
_symmetry.space_group_name_H-M   'P 1'
#
loop_
_entity.id
_entity.type
_entity.pdbx_description
1 polymer ?
#
loop_
_entity_poly.entity_id
_entity_poly.type
_entity_poly.pdbx_seq_one_letter_code
_entity_poly.pdbx_strand_id
1 'polypeptide(L)'
;GEGLLISTHAQQQAQGEHLEAQTAKQQLEGNQNNAKALSEVAKNQQTDELEALEQLKAFAETIQDKIAKFNEAILLLSSPNGIGLSTAEDIHLSADGQLNQFAGDSINLTTQKNFIAQASQKISLFAAQGGIKQVAAKGKFEIQAQSDGLDILAKAGIQIISTEDTIYLTSPKEIVFKADTSELKVNGSGIFPTTGGKFEVKAGQHLFMGGSNMNLSVPQLPVFGVKNHHNLRYLLKDKENIPFAHHKYIAFMPNGEKLEGLTDENGYTQLFNTVRPEDISIHLYNNEELDID
;
A
#
# COMPACT_ATOMS: atom_id res chain seq x y z
N GLY A 1 27.18 2.45 -27.00
CA GLY A 1 28.30 3.28 -26.51
C GLY A 1 28.95 2.59 -25.32
N GLU A 2 30.15 2.97 -24.93
CA GLU A 2 30.93 2.35 -23.85
C GLU A 2 30.82 3.15 -22.52
N GLY A 3 29.76 3.96 -22.40
CA GLY A 3 29.48 4.88 -21.28
C GLY A 3 29.94 6.32 -21.51
N LEU A 4 29.63 7.20 -20.55
CA LEU A 4 29.92 8.64 -20.57
C LEU A 4 30.25 9.14 -19.15
N LEU A 5 31.43 9.74 -18.99
CA LEU A 5 31.83 10.47 -17.78
C LEU A 5 31.76 11.96 -18.04
N ILE A 6 30.99 12.70 -17.24
CA ILE A 6 31.02 14.15 -17.19
C ILE A 6 31.55 14.54 -15.81
N SER A 7 32.79 15.05 -15.78
CA SER A 7 33.52 15.38 -14.56
C SER A 7 33.96 16.85 -14.58
N THR A 8 33.88 17.50 -13.42
CA THR A 8 34.46 18.84 -13.19
C THR A 8 35.68 18.79 -12.26
N HIS A 9 36.22 17.60 -12.00
CA HIS A 9 37.49 17.44 -11.30
C HIS A 9 38.64 17.91 -12.19
N ALA A 10 39.55 18.72 -11.63
CA ALA A 10 40.70 19.21 -12.37
C ALA A 10 41.75 18.09 -12.54
N GLN A 11 42.23 17.91 -13.77
CA GLN A 11 43.34 17.00 -14.08
C GLN A 11 44.53 17.84 -14.56
N GLN A 12 45.45 18.15 -13.66
CA GLN A 12 46.58 19.02 -13.97
C GLN A 12 47.42 18.41 -15.09
N GLN A 13 47.68 19.22 -16.13
CA GLN A 13 48.49 18.85 -17.29
C GLN A 13 48.01 17.57 -18.02
N ALA A 14 46.74 17.16 -17.83
CA ALA A 14 46.21 15.89 -18.35
C ALA A 14 47.10 14.68 -18.00
N GLN A 15 47.72 14.67 -16.82
CA GLN A 15 48.62 13.58 -16.41
C GLN A 15 47.90 12.28 -16.04
N GLY A 16 46.60 12.33 -15.75
CA GLY A 16 45.81 11.14 -15.46
C GLY A 16 45.09 10.59 -16.70
N GLU A 17 44.30 9.54 -16.49
CA GLU A 17 43.54 8.90 -17.56
C GLU A 17 42.30 9.71 -17.95
N HIS A 18 41.90 9.66 -19.22
CA HIS A 18 40.75 10.41 -19.73
C HIS A 18 39.40 10.02 -19.05
N LEU A 19 39.29 8.80 -18.52
CA LEU A 19 38.12 8.28 -17.81
C LEU A 19 38.40 8.02 -16.32
N GLU A 20 39.20 8.87 -15.68
CA GLU A 20 39.50 8.75 -14.25
C GLU A 20 38.25 9.04 -13.38
N ALA A 21 37.61 7.99 -12.88
CA ALA A 21 36.37 8.05 -12.09
C ALA A 21 36.56 7.74 -10.60
N GLN A 22 37.81 7.60 -10.12
CA GLN A 22 38.12 7.15 -8.76
C GLN A 22 37.41 7.96 -7.67
N THR A 23 37.43 9.30 -7.79
CA THR A 23 36.77 10.18 -6.81
C THR A 23 35.27 9.95 -6.74
N ALA A 24 34.61 9.77 -7.90
CA ALA A 24 33.18 9.52 -7.99
C ALA A 24 32.82 8.15 -7.41
N LYS A 25 33.63 7.13 -7.72
CA LYS A 25 33.48 5.78 -7.16
C LYS A 25 33.58 5.79 -5.64
N GLN A 26 34.61 6.41 -5.09
CA GLN A 26 34.81 6.52 -3.64
C GLN A 26 33.64 7.22 -2.94
N GLN A 27 33.07 8.26 -3.57
CA GLN A 27 31.86 8.91 -3.05
C GLN A 27 30.65 7.97 -3.04
N LEU A 28 30.44 7.20 -4.11
CA LEU A 28 29.36 6.20 -4.18
C LEU A 28 29.53 5.09 -3.13
N GLU A 29 30.74 4.57 -2.97
CA GLU A 29 31.06 3.55 -1.95
C GLU A 29 30.87 4.08 -0.52
N GLY A 30 31.31 5.32 -0.25
CA GLY A 30 31.09 5.97 1.05
C GLY A 30 29.60 6.14 1.37
N ASN A 31 28.82 6.61 0.39
CA ASN A 31 27.38 6.77 0.50
C ASN A 31 26.67 5.42 0.73
N GLN A 32 27.10 4.39 0.01
CA GLN A 32 26.58 3.04 0.17
C GLN A 32 26.84 2.49 1.58
N ASN A 33 28.05 2.65 2.10
CA ASN A 33 28.40 2.20 3.45
C ASN A 33 27.53 2.88 4.52
N ASN A 34 27.27 4.18 4.36
CA ASN A 34 26.38 4.92 5.24
C ASN A 34 24.92 4.43 5.13
N ALA A 35 24.43 4.21 3.91
CA ALA A 35 23.10 3.66 3.69
C ALA A 35 22.94 2.26 4.30
N LYS A 36 23.97 1.42 4.19
CA LYS A 36 24.01 0.09 4.79
C LYS A 36 23.94 0.15 6.31
N ALA A 37 24.76 1.00 6.94
CA ALA A 37 24.74 1.17 8.39
C ALA A 37 23.35 1.61 8.90
N LEU A 38 22.70 2.56 8.21
CA LEU A 38 21.35 2.98 8.57
C LEU A 38 20.31 1.87 8.34
N SER A 39 20.44 1.10 7.27
CA SER A 39 19.57 -0.05 6.99
C SER A 39 19.71 -1.17 8.03
N GLU A 40 20.92 -1.41 8.54
CA GLU A 40 21.14 -2.36 9.63
C GLU A 40 20.46 -1.89 10.93
N VAL A 41 20.47 -0.58 11.21
CA VAL A 41 19.70 0.00 12.33
C VAL A 41 18.20 -0.21 12.11
N ALA A 42 17.69 0.05 10.91
CA ALA A 42 16.28 -0.18 10.57
C ALA A 42 15.87 -1.65 10.78
N LYS A 43 16.68 -2.59 10.28
CA LYS A 43 16.50 -4.03 10.48
C LYS A 43 16.46 -4.41 11.96
N ASN A 44 17.39 -3.89 12.76
CA ASN A 44 17.46 -4.15 14.20
C ASN A 44 16.26 -3.57 14.96
N GLN A 45 15.58 -2.55 14.40
CA GLN A 45 14.31 -2.02 14.90
C GLN A 45 13.08 -2.73 14.32
N GLN A 46 13.26 -3.88 13.66
CA GLN A 46 12.21 -4.69 13.06
C GLN A 46 11.35 -3.93 12.03
N THR A 47 11.96 -3.00 11.30
CA THR A 47 11.35 -2.33 10.14
C THR A 47 12.06 -2.74 8.84
N ASP A 48 11.57 -2.23 7.70
CA ASP A 48 12.10 -2.60 6.38
C ASP A 48 13.56 -2.16 6.22
N GLU A 49 14.37 -3.06 5.64
CA GLU A 49 15.72 -2.75 5.18
C GLU A 49 15.71 -2.18 3.76
N LEU A 50 16.78 -1.48 3.39
CA LEU A 50 17.01 -1.05 2.02
C LEU A 50 17.33 -2.27 1.14
N GLU A 51 16.34 -2.72 0.36
CA GLU A 51 16.45 -3.85 -0.58
C GLU A 51 17.52 -3.61 -1.68
N ALA A 52 17.87 -2.35 -1.93
CA ALA A 52 18.77 -1.90 -3.01
C ALA A 52 20.27 -2.00 -2.69
N LEU A 53 20.68 -2.37 -1.47
CA LEU A 53 22.08 -2.22 -1.04
C LEU A 53 23.08 -3.05 -1.85
N GLU A 54 22.72 -4.28 -2.20
CA GLU A 54 23.57 -5.16 -3.02
C GLU A 54 23.64 -4.69 -4.48
N GLN A 55 22.55 -4.15 -5.03
CA GLN A 55 22.55 -3.58 -6.37
C GLN A 55 23.41 -2.30 -6.43
N LEU A 56 23.34 -1.45 -5.40
CA LEU A 56 24.19 -0.27 -5.31
C LEU A 56 25.68 -0.65 -5.20
N LYS A 57 25.99 -1.75 -4.50
CA LYS A 57 27.33 -2.34 -4.46
C LYS A 57 27.80 -2.75 -5.84
N ALA A 58 27.00 -3.56 -6.51
CA ALA A 58 27.31 -4.08 -7.83
C ALA A 58 27.51 -2.93 -8.83
N PHE A 59 26.69 -1.88 -8.75
CA PHE A 59 26.86 -0.67 -9.55
C PHE A 59 28.18 0.05 -9.29
N ALA A 60 28.58 0.25 -8.03
CA ALA A 60 29.87 0.85 -7.72
C ALA A 60 31.05 -0.01 -8.22
N GLU A 61 30.91 -1.33 -8.17
CA GLU A 61 31.91 -2.29 -8.68
C GLU A 61 32.02 -2.28 -10.22
N THR A 62 30.97 -1.91 -10.97
CA THR A 62 31.07 -1.75 -12.44
C THR A 62 31.92 -0.53 -12.84
N ILE A 63 32.10 0.42 -11.93
CA ILE A 63 33.01 1.56 -12.09
C ILE A 63 34.43 1.09 -11.73
N GLN A 64 35.31 0.92 -12.72
CA GLN A 64 36.70 0.54 -12.47
C GLN A 64 37.59 1.73 -12.08
N ASP A 65 38.60 1.45 -11.26
CA ASP A 65 39.60 2.42 -10.79
C ASP A 65 40.55 2.86 -11.91
N LYS A 66 40.82 1.98 -12.90
CA LYS A 66 41.73 2.23 -14.01
C LYS A 66 41.30 1.49 -15.29
N ILE A 67 41.49 2.18 -16.42
CA ILE A 67 41.46 1.74 -17.84
C ILE A 67 40.08 1.71 -18.51
N ALA A 68 39.81 2.83 -19.20
CA ALA A 68 39.32 2.94 -20.58
C ALA A 68 37.95 2.39 -21.00
N LYS A 69 37.19 1.66 -20.18
CA LYS A 69 35.79 1.36 -20.47
C LYS A 69 34.98 1.29 -19.19
N PHE A 70 33.81 1.92 -19.18
CA PHE A 70 32.77 1.41 -18.32
C PHE A 70 32.45 -0.01 -18.80
N ASN A 71 32.38 -0.98 -17.88
CA ASN A 71 32.03 -2.36 -18.23
C ASN A 71 30.61 -2.47 -18.82
N GLU A 72 29.81 -1.43 -18.59
CA GLU A 72 28.46 -1.25 -19.11
C GLU A 72 28.28 0.18 -19.64
N ALA A 73 27.26 0.40 -20.47
CA ALA A 73 26.98 1.72 -21.02
C ALA A 73 26.33 2.66 -19.97
N ILE A 74 27.11 3.15 -19.01
CA ILE A 74 26.63 4.01 -17.92
C ILE A 74 26.93 5.50 -18.18
N LEU A 75 26.10 6.37 -17.61
CA LEU A 75 26.38 7.81 -17.49
C LEU A 75 26.75 8.13 -16.04
N LEU A 76 27.94 8.67 -15.82
CA LEU A 76 28.41 9.13 -14.51
C LEU A 76 28.62 10.65 -14.53
N LEU A 77 27.95 11.36 -13.62
CA LEU A 77 28.12 12.79 -13.38
C LEU A 77 28.88 12.98 -12.07
N SER A 78 30.00 13.71 -12.07
CA SER A 78 30.78 13.98 -10.85
C SER A 78 31.26 15.42 -10.77
N SER A 79 31.07 16.03 -9.61
CA SER A 79 31.59 17.36 -9.30
C SER A 79 32.01 17.46 -7.83
N PRO A 80 33.16 18.09 -7.53
CA PRO A 80 33.57 18.31 -6.15
C PRO A 80 32.68 19.33 -5.42
N ASN A 81 32.06 20.26 -6.15
CA ASN A 81 31.37 21.42 -5.54
C ASN A 81 29.85 21.41 -5.75
N GLY A 82 29.29 20.40 -6.42
CA GLY A 82 27.85 20.19 -6.56
C GLY A 82 27.38 19.97 -7.99
N ILE A 83 26.15 19.48 -8.13
CA ILE A 83 25.47 19.27 -9.41
C ILE A 83 24.13 20.02 -9.34
N GLY A 84 23.86 20.88 -10.32
CA GLY A 84 22.60 21.62 -10.41
C GLY A 84 21.78 21.17 -11.62
N LEU A 85 20.49 20.90 -11.41
CA LEU A 85 19.52 20.65 -12.47
C LEU A 85 18.43 21.73 -12.34
N SER A 86 18.23 22.52 -13.39
CA SER A 86 17.28 23.64 -13.39
C SER A 86 16.67 23.83 -14.78
N THR A 87 15.38 24.11 -14.82
CA THR A 87 14.59 24.35 -16.04
C THR A 87 13.38 25.21 -15.69
N ALA A 88 12.83 25.92 -16.67
CA ALA A 88 11.56 26.62 -16.51
C ALA A 88 10.35 25.67 -16.62
N GLU A 89 10.57 24.49 -17.18
CA GLU A 89 9.56 23.45 -17.43
C GLU A 89 9.79 22.25 -16.47
N ASP A 90 9.69 21.02 -16.98
CA ASP A 90 9.68 19.80 -16.18
C ASP A 90 11.05 19.10 -16.11
N ILE A 91 11.32 18.45 -14.97
CA ILE A 91 12.39 17.44 -14.80
C ILE A 91 11.72 16.08 -14.59
N HIS A 92 12.05 15.11 -15.44
CA HIS A 92 11.59 13.72 -15.31
C HIS A 92 12.75 12.81 -14.88
N LEU A 93 12.56 12.07 -13.78
CA LEU A 93 13.46 11.00 -13.33
C LEU A 93 12.69 9.68 -13.44
N SER A 94 13.15 8.76 -14.27
CA SER A 94 12.50 7.47 -14.53
C SER A 94 13.53 6.36 -14.64
N ALA A 95 13.26 5.21 -14.05
CA ALA A 95 14.07 4.01 -14.13
C ALA A 95 13.15 2.77 -14.12
N ASP A 96 13.40 1.80 -15.01
CA ASP A 96 12.68 0.51 -15.01
C ASP A 96 13.07 -0.37 -13.81
N GLY A 97 14.28 -0.14 -13.28
CA GLY A 97 14.77 -0.76 -12.05
C GLY A 97 14.41 0.07 -10.83
N GLN A 98 15.40 0.78 -10.28
CA GLN A 98 15.28 1.50 -9.02
C GLN A 98 15.81 2.93 -9.14
N LEU A 99 15.18 3.86 -8.41
CA LEU A 99 15.70 5.20 -8.19
C LEU A 99 16.20 5.31 -6.75
N ASN A 100 17.53 5.36 -6.59
CA ASN A 100 18.18 5.48 -5.28
C ASN A 100 18.63 6.93 -5.05
N GLN A 101 18.24 7.51 -3.92
CA GLN A 101 18.63 8.86 -3.51
C GLN A 101 19.29 8.79 -2.14
N PHE A 102 20.50 9.33 -2.04
CA PHE A 102 21.28 9.33 -0.81
C PHE A 102 21.89 10.71 -0.59
N ALA A 103 21.89 11.16 0.68
CA ALA A 103 22.65 12.32 1.12
C ALA A 103 23.28 11.98 2.48
N GLY A 104 24.55 12.38 2.66
CA GLY A 104 25.24 12.20 3.95
C GLY A 104 24.74 13.11 5.07
N ASP A 105 23.99 14.16 4.73
CA ASP A 105 23.39 15.11 5.67
C ASP A 105 21.85 15.07 5.59
N SER A 106 21.26 15.76 4.61
CA SER A 106 19.80 15.91 4.50
C SER A 106 19.29 15.78 3.06
N ILE A 107 18.08 15.23 2.92
CA ILE A 107 17.27 15.32 1.70
C ILE A 107 16.13 16.30 1.97
N ASN A 108 16.07 17.38 1.19
CA ASN A 108 15.03 18.41 1.32
C ASN A 108 14.11 18.36 0.09
N LEU A 109 12.83 18.07 0.30
CA LEU A 109 11.80 18.05 -0.75
C LEU A 109 10.83 19.19 -0.50
N THR A 110 10.58 20.04 -1.50
CA THR A 110 9.68 21.20 -1.37
C THR A 110 8.92 21.43 -2.66
N THR A 111 7.65 21.80 -2.55
CA THR A 111 6.74 22.09 -3.68
C THR A 111 5.74 23.15 -3.26
N GLN A 112 5.29 23.97 -4.21
CA GLN A 112 4.30 25.02 -3.97
C GLN A 112 2.86 24.50 -4.00
N LYS A 113 2.64 23.31 -4.59
CA LYS A 113 1.31 22.71 -4.73
C LYS A 113 1.26 21.40 -3.96
N ASN A 114 1.44 20.29 -4.67
CA ASN A 114 1.18 18.96 -4.13
C ASN A 114 2.47 18.14 -4.08
N PHE A 115 2.64 17.39 -2.99
CA PHE A 115 3.57 16.28 -2.90
C PHE A 115 2.74 14.99 -2.87
N ILE A 116 2.84 14.19 -3.94
CA ILE A 116 2.07 12.95 -4.09
C ILE A 116 3.08 11.80 -4.21
N ALA A 117 2.98 10.83 -3.30
CA ALA A 117 3.78 9.61 -3.31
C ALA A 117 2.86 8.39 -3.35
N GLN A 118 3.13 7.48 -4.27
CA GLN A 118 2.34 6.26 -4.47
C GLN A 118 3.30 5.08 -4.68
N ALA A 119 3.01 3.96 -4.04
CA ALA A 119 3.73 2.70 -4.22
C ALA A 119 2.72 1.57 -4.41
N SER A 120 3.01 0.62 -5.30
CA SER A 120 2.12 -0.52 -5.57
C SER A 120 2.15 -1.57 -4.46
N GLN A 121 3.25 -1.65 -3.71
CA GLN A 121 3.46 -2.65 -2.66
C GLN A 121 3.40 -2.03 -1.25
N LYS A 122 4.38 -1.18 -0.90
CA LYS A 122 4.49 -0.59 0.46
C LYS A 122 5.15 0.79 0.45
N ILE A 123 4.85 1.59 1.47
CA ILE A 123 5.60 2.79 1.85
C ILE A 123 6.13 2.55 3.26
N SER A 124 7.45 2.66 3.45
CA SER A 124 8.11 2.50 4.75
C SER A 124 8.92 3.75 5.09
N LEU A 125 8.69 4.32 6.27
CA LEU A 125 9.33 5.55 6.74
C LEU A 125 9.92 5.32 8.13
N PHE A 126 11.23 5.49 8.24
CA PHE A 126 11.98 5.22 9.46
C PHE A 126 12.89 6.40 9.82
N ALA A 127 12.89 6.77 11.10
CA ALA A 127 13.79 7.77 11.67
C ALA A 127 14.49 7.20 12.90
N ALA A 128 15.81 7.05 12.85
CA ALA A 128 16.56 6.37 13.90
C ALA A 128 16.69 7.15 15.22
N GLN A 129 16.65 8.49 15.18
CA GLN A 129 16.98 9.33 16.34
C GLN A 129 16.01 10.50 16.53
N GLY A 130 15.70 11.24 15.47
CA GLY A 130 14.92 12.50 15.55
C GLY A 130 13.40 12.34 15.59
N GLY A 131 12.88 11.11 15.47
CA GLY A 131 11.44 10.85 15.38
C GLY A 131 10.80 11.33 14.08
N ILE A 132 9.46 11.27 14.03
CA ILE A 132 8.65 11.66 12.87
C ILE A 132 7.66 12.75 13.29
N LYS A 133 7.60 13.84 12.52
CA LYS A 133 6.62 14.92 12.71
C LYS A 133 5.81 15.12 11.42
N GLN A 134 4.50 14.86 11.51
CA GLN A 134 3.56 15.07 10.41
C GLN A 134 2.53 16.12 10.84
N VAL A 135 2.39 17.20 10.09
CA VAL A 135 1.54 18.34 10.45
C VAL A 135 0.81 18.87 9.22
N ALA A 136 -0.51 18.97 9.30
CA ALA A 136 -1.31 19.79 8.40
C ALA A 136 -1.59 21.14 9.08
N ALA A 137 -0.99 22.23 8.58
CA ALA A 137 -1.21 23.57 9.15
C ALA A 137 -2.65 24.07 8.94
N LYS A 138 -3.27 23.67 7.83
CA LYS A 138 -4.67 23.90 7.49
C LYS A 138 -5.19 22.69 6.72
N GLY A 139 -6.47 22.41 6.86
CA GLY A 139 -7.10 21.24 6.25
C GLY A 139 -7.01 19.99 7.14
N LYS A 140 -7.65 18.92 6.69
CA LYS A 140 -7.77 17.66 7.44
C LYS A 140 -6.48 16.86 7.37
N PHE A 141 -6.00 16.36 8.51
CA PHE A 141 -5.03 15.27 8.56
C PHE A 141 -5.79 13.94 8.62
N GLU A 142 -5.48 13.02 7.71
CA GLU A 142 -6.25 11.78 7.54
C GLU A 142 -5.30 10.59 7.38
N ILE A 143 -5.55 9.54 8.16
CA ILE A 143 -4.86 8.26 8.10
C ILE A 143 -5.93 7.18 7.95
N GLN A 144 -5.76 6.27 6.99
CA GLN A 144 -6.69 5.18 6.73
C GLN A 144 -5.93 3.89 6.40
N ALA A 145 -6.38 2.78 6.98
CA ALA A 145 -6.12 1.44 6.47
C ALA A 145 -7.42 0.93 5.84
N GLN A 146 -7.51 0.91 4.50
CA GLN A 146 -8.78 0.71 3.78
C GLN A 146 -9.24 -0.75 3.73
N SER A 147 -8.31 -1.68 3.84
CA SER A 147 -8.57 -3.13 3.74
C SER A 147 -7.93 -3.95 4.85
N ASP A 148 -7.30 -3.32 5.85
CA ASP A 148 -6.56 -3.99 6.93
C ASP A 148 -6.58 -3.14 8.22
N GLY A 149 -5.86 -3.56 9.24
CA GLY A 149 -5.73 -2.90 10.54
C GLY A 149 -4.88 -1.63 10.53
N LEU A 150 -5.09 -0.81 11.57
CA LEU A 150 -4.25 0.34 11.90
C LEU A 150 -3.72 0.15 13.33
N ASP A 151 -2.40 0.06 13.46
CA ASP A 151 -1.72 -0.01 14.76
C ASP A 151 -1.09 1.34 15.13
N ILE A 152 -1.31 1.78 16.37
CA ILE A 152 -0.67 2.96 16.96
C ILE A 152 -0.06 2.54 18.29
N LEU A 153 1.28 2.45 18.32
CA LEU A 153 2.04 1.94 19.45
C LEU A 153 3.05 2.99 19.91
N ALA A 154 3.18 3.16 21.23
CA ALA A 154 4.21 3.98 21.85
C ALA A 154 4.73 3.31 23.13
N LYS A 155 6.04 3.39 23.38
CA LYS A 155 6.64 2.89 24.63
C LYS A 155 6.23 3.74 25.84
N ALA A 156 6.01 5.04 25.63
CA ALA A 156 5.57 5.97 26.66
C ALA A 156 4.06 6.19 26.56
N GLY A 157 3.58 7.43 26.58
CA GLY A 157 2.16 7.74 26.46
C GLY A 157 1.69 7.91 25.01
N ILE A 158 0.38 7.72 24.81
CA ILE A 158 -0.36 8.17 23.63
C ILE A 158 -1.36 9.23 24.10
N GLN A 159 -1.41 10.36 23.40
CA GLN A 159 -2.39 11.43 23.66
C GLN A 159 -3.28 11.63 22.45
N ILE A 160 -4.59 11.54 22.66
CA ILE A 160 -5.63 11.85 21.66
C ILE A 160 -6.44 13.00 22.24
N ILE A 161 -6.31 14.19 21.64
CA ILE A 161 -6.86 15.44 22.18
C ILE A 161 -7.56 16.18 21.05
N SER A 162 -8.82 16.55 21.27
CA SER A 162 -9.49 17.61 20.52
C SER A 162 -9.56 18.85 21.39
N THR A 163 -9.06 19.98 20.91
CA THR A 163 -8.94 21.22 21.70
C THR A 163 -10.21 22.06 21.69
N GLU A 164 -11.02 21.91 20.64
CA GLU A 164 -12.19 22.76 20.39
C GLU A 164 -13.47 21.96 20.13
N ASP A 165 -13.37 20.64 19.91
CA ASP A 165 -14.51 19.79 19.52
C ASP A 165 -14.39 18.37 20.11
N THR A 166 -14.97 17.38 19.44
CA THR A 166 -15.26 16.05 19.96
C THR A 166 -14.22 15.01 19.51
N ILE A 167 -13.99 13.99 20.35
CA ILE A 167 -13.28 12.77 19.96
C ILE A 167 -14.31 11.67 19.71
N TYR A 168 -14.25 11.05 18.53
CA TYR A 168 -15.09 9.90 18.17
C TYR A 168 -14.28 8.62 18.18
N LEU A 169 -14.73 7.63 18.96
CA LEU A 169 -14.25 6.25 18.91
C LEU A 169 -15.45 5.39 18.56
N THR A 170 -15.44 4.84 17.35
CA THR A 170 -16.59 4.15 16.78
C THR A 170 -16.16 2.78 16.25
N SER A 171 -16.88 1.73 16.64
CA SER A 171 -16.66 0.37 16.16
C SER A 171 -18.01 -0.32 15.94
N PRO A 172 -18.21 -1.00 14.80
CA PRO A 172 -19.43 -1.78 14.56
C PRO A 172 -19.50 -3.06 15.40
N LYS A 173 -18.38 -3.47 16.01
CA LYS A 173 -18.30 -4.70 16.80
C LYS A 173 -18.10 -4.41 18.28
N GLU A 174 -16.98 -3.78 18.62
CA GLU A 174 -16.55 -3.62 20.01
C GLU A 174 -15.50 -2.52 20.17
N ILE A 175 -15.55 -1.83 21.30
CA ILE A 175 -14.50 -0.94 21.82
C ILE A 175 -14.08 -1.46 23.19
N VAL A 176 -12.77 -1.60 23.42
CA VAL A 176 -12.21 -2.11 24.68
C VAL A 176 -11.12 -1.19 25.19
N PHE A 177 -11.29 -0.68 26.40
CA PHE A 177 -10.26 0.07 27.13
C PHE A 177 -9.71 -0.82 28.24
N LYS A 178 -8.41 -1.10 28.22
CA LYS A 178 -7.74 -1.96 29.20
C LYS A 178 -6.63 -1.19 29.91
N ALA A 179 -6.54 -1.39 31.23
CA ALA A 179 -5.44 -0.89 32.05
C ALA A 179 -5.20 -1.86 33.20
N ASP A 180 -4.04 -2.51 33.22
CA ASP A 180 -3.65 -3.50 34.22
C ASP A 180 -4.76 -4.55 34.47
N THR A 181 -5.39 -4.55 35.65
CA THR A 181 -6.46 -5.49 36.05
C THR A 181 -7.89 -4.95 35.80
N SER A 182 -8.03 -3.87 35.05
CA SER A 182 -9.31 -3.21 34.76
C SER A 182 -9.61 -3.12 33.27
N GLU A 183 -10.90 -3.24 32.92
CA GLU A 183 -11.42 -3.16 31.56
C GLU A 183 -12.74 -2.37 31.53
N LEU A 184 -12.93 -1.56 30.48
CA LEU A 184 -14.24 -1.07 30.06
C LEU A 184 -14.50 -1.55 28.63
N LYS A 185 -15.52 -2.39 28.47
CA LYS A 185 -15.93 -2.95 27.18
C LYS A 185 -17.29 -2.42 26.75
N VAL A 186 -17.39 -2.00 25.49
CA VAL A 186 -18.62 -1.49 24.86
C VAL A 186 -18.87 -2.26 23.58
N ASN A 187 -19.99 -2.97 23.49
CA ASN A 187 -20.37 -3.74 22.30
C ASN A 187 -21.90 -3.88 22.19
N GLY A 188 -22.37 -4.70 21.23
CA GLY A 188 -23.80 -4.92 20.99
C GLY A 188 -24.59 -5.48 22.18
N SER A 189 -23.93 -6.08 23.18
CA SER A 189 -24.57 -6.62 24.38
C SER A 189 -24.69 -5.59 25.52
N GLY A 190 -24.02 -4.43 25.42
CA GLY A 190 -24.08 -3.36 26.43
C GLY A 190 -22.72 -2.78 26.81
N ILE A 191 -22.65 -2.24 28.03
CA ILE A 191 -21.47 -1.58 28.60
C ILE A 191 -21.04 -2.38 29.85
N PHE A 192 -19.79 -2.85 29.86
CA PHE A 192 -19.27 -3.78 30.86
C PHE A 192 -17.98 -3.24 31.50
N PRO A 193 -18.06 -2.57 32.66
CA PRO A 193 -16.91 -2.29 33.49
C PRO A 193 -16.52 -3.54 34.29
N THR A 194 -15.24 -3.94 34.23
CA THR A 194 -14.66 -5.04 35.02
C THR A 194 -13.42 -4.53 35.73
N THR A 195 -13.29 -4.75 37.04
CA THR A 195 -12.10 -4.39 37.79
C THR A 195 -11.90 -5.33 38.98
N GLY A 196 -10.65 -5.76 39.22
CA GLY A 196 -10.28 -6.45 40.45
C GLY A 196 -10.08 -5.50 41.65
N GLY A 197 -10.07 -4.19 41.40
CA GLY A 197 -9.88 -3.15 42.40
C GLY A 197 -11.19 -2.48 42.83
N LYS A 198 -11.08 -1.23 43.29
CA LYS A 198 -12.23 -0.42 43.69
C LYS A 198 -12.89 0.20 42.46
N PHE A 199 -14.18 -0.09 42.26
CA PHE A 199 -15.02 0.68 41.35
C PHE A 199 -15.69 1.83 42.14
N GLU A 200 -15.20 3.06 41.97
CA GLU A 200 -15.71 4.24 42.68
C GLU A 200 -16.42 5.19 41.70
N VAL A 201 -17.68 5.54 42.02
CA VAL A 201 -18.47 6.48 41.23
C VAL A 201 -18.86 7.66 42.11
N LYS A 202 -18.50 8.88 41.68
CA LYS A 202 -18.86 10.14 42.37
C LYS A 202 -19.75 10.96 41.46
N ALA A 203 -21.02 11.13 41.83
CA ALA A 203 -21.97 11.93 41.07
C ALA A 203 -22.95 12.67 41.99
N GLY A 204 -23.50 13.78 41.49
CA GLY A 204 -24.60 14.49 42.17
C GLY A 204 -25.93 13.72 42.15
N GLN A 205 -26.10 12.79 41.21
CA GLN A 205 -27.26 11.90 41.11
C GLN A 205 -26.89 10.63 40.32
N HIS A 206 -27.53 9.51 40.65
CA HIS A 206 -27.53 8.30 39.82
C HIS A 206 -28.98 8.00 39.39
N LEU A 207 -29.21 7.97 38.07
CA LEU A 207 -30.51 7.67 37.48
C LEU A 207 -30.38 6.39 36.65
N PHE A 208 -31.18 5.37 36.97
CA PHE A 208 -31.23 4.11 36.24
C PHE A 208 -32.59 3.98 35.56
N MET A 209 -32.59 3.98 34.22
CA MET A 209 -33.79 3.84 33.39
C MET A 209 -33.78 2.51 32.62
N GLY A 210 -34.89 2.18 31.97
CA GLY A 210 -34.93 1.07 31.02
C GLY A 210 -33.94 1.26 29.86
N GLY A 211 -33.51 0.16 29.26
CA GLY A 211 -32.59 0.19 28.13
C GLY A 211 -33.16 0.91 26.91
N SER A 212 -32.26 1.48 26.11
CA SER A 212 -32.56 2.06 24.80
C SER A 212 -31.44 1.65 23.83
N ASN A 213 -31.69 1.76 22.53
CA ASN A 213 -30.73 1.41 21.49
C ASN A 213 -30.40 2.62 20.61
N MET A 214 -29.24 2.54 19.97
CA MET A 214 -28.78 3.51 18.98
C MET A 214 -28.43 2.77 17.70
N ASN A 215 -28.81 3.33 16.56
CA ASN A 215 -28.35 2.84 15.26
C ASN A 215 -26.98 3.45 14.96
N LEU A 216 -25.95 2.59 14.88
CA LEU A 216 -24.62 3.02 14.52
C LEU A 216 -24.48 3.15 13.00
N SER A 217 -24.07 4.32 12.54
CA SER A 217 -23.63 4.53 11.15
C SER A 217 -22.11 4.65 11.13
N VAL A 218 -21.45 3.78 10.37
CA VAL A 218 -20.00 3.83 10.15
C VAL A 218 -19.71 4.25 8.71
N PRO A 219 -18.70 5.11 8.46
CA PRO A 219 -18.28 5.42 7.10
C PRO A 219 -17.84 4.15 6.36
N GLN A 220 -18.28 3.98 5.12
CA GLN A 220 -17.78 2.92 4.26
C GLN A 220 -16.42 3.32 3.69
N LEU A 221 -15.41 2.48 3.92
CA LEU A 221 -14.10 2.64 3.29
C LEU A 221 -14.13 2.12 1.85
N PRO A 222 -13.31 2.67 0.95
CA PRO A 222 -13.16 2.13 -0.39
C PRO A 222 -12.70 0.66 -0.34
N VAL A 223 -13.35 -0.22 -1.10
CA VAL A 223 -12.96 -1.62 -1.19
C VAL A 223 -11.98 -1.80 -2.35
N PHE A 224 -10.78 -2.30 -2.04
CA PHE A 224 -9.79 -2.67 -3.07
C PHE A 224 -10.28 -3.90 -3.85
N GLY A 225 -10.25 -3.83 -5.18
CA GLY A 225 -10.64 -4.96 -6.05
C GLY A 225 -12.14 -5.12 -6.35
N VAL A 226 -13.03 -4.32 -5.76
CA VAL A 226 -14.49 -4.42 -5.98
C VAL A 226 -15.01 -3.18 -6.68
N LYS A 227 -14.60 -2.94 -7.94
CA LYS A 227 -15.16 -1.85 -8.75
C LYS A 227 -16.07 -2.28 -9.90
N ASN A 228 -16.06 -3.55 -10.31
CA ASN A 228 -16.80 -3.98 -11.50
C ASN A 228 -17.41 -5.38 -11.29
N HIS A 229 -18.40 -5.52 -10.40
CA HIS A 229 -19.24 -6.72 -10.46
C HIS A 229 -20.20 -6.53 -11.64
N HIS A 230 -19.98 -7.28 -12.70
CA HIS A 230 -20.94 -7.38 -13.79
C HIS A 230 -21.92 -8.50 -13.46
N ASN A 231 -23.19 -8.13 -13.35
CA ASN A 231 -24.28 -9.04 -13.09
C ASN A 231 -24.79 -9.59 -14.42
N LEU A 232 -24.55 -10.87 -14.69
CA LEU A 232 -24.99 -11.55 -15.90
C LEU A 232 -26.09 -12.55 -15.55
N ARG A 233 -27.17 -12.54 -16.33
CA ARG A 233 -28.26 -13.52 -16.25
C ARG A 233 -28.75 -13.80 -17.66
N TYR A 234 -28.91 -15.07 -18.00
CA TYR A 234 -29.37 -15.49 -19.33
C TYR A 234 -30.82 -15.91 -19.27
N LEU A 235 -31.60 -15.50 -20.27
CA LEU A 235 -32.96 -15.96 -20.53
C LEU A 235 -32.92 -17.02 -21.63
N LEU A 236 -33.32 -18.24 -21.30
CA LEU A 236 -33.28 -19.38 -22.22
C LEU A 236 -34.69 -19.63 -22.77
N LYS A 237 -34.83 -19.55 -24.10
CA LYS A 237 -36.07 -19.79 -24.83
C LYS A 237 -35.82 -20.70 -26.02
N ASP A 238 -36.85 -21.43 -26.43
CA ASP A 238 -36.86 -22.16 -27.71
C ASP A 238 -37.07 -21.21 -28.91
N LYS A 239 -37.17 -21.78 -30.12
CA LYS A 239 -37.34 -21.02 -31.36
C LYS A 239 -38.72 -20.35 -31.47
N GLU A 240 -39.68 -20.83 -30.69
CA GLU A 240 -41.05 -20.39 -30.60
C GLU A 240 -41.28 -19.39 -29.45
N ASN A 241 -40.20 -18.94 -28.78
CA ASN A 241 -40.17 -18.02 -27.63
C ASN A 241 -40.74 -18.57 -26.31
N ILE A 242 -40.92 -19.88 -26.19
CA ILE A 242 -41.35 -20.52 -24.95
C ILE A 242 -40.13 -20.61 -24.01
N PRO A 243 -40.22 -20.17 -22.75
CA PRO A 243 -39.11 -20.24 -21.81
C PRO A 243 -38.83 -21.69 -21.41
N PHE A 244 -37.54 -22.04 -21.35
CA PHE A 244 -37.09 -23.29 -20.75
C PHE A 244 -37.19 -23.17 -19.22
N ALA A 245 -38.38 -23.32 -18.66
CA ALA A 245 -38.60 -23.25 -17.21
C ALA A 245 -38.12 -24.52 -16.50
N HIS A 246 -37.45 -24.37 -15.36
CA HIS A 246 -36.92 -25.49 -14.56
C HIS A 246 -36.03 -26.48 -15.33
N HIS A 247 -35.31 -25.98 -16.34
CA HIS A 247 -34.48 -26.80 -17.21
C HIS A 247 -33.03 -26.78 -16.73
N LYS A 248 -32.36 -27.93 -16.82
CA LYS A 248 -30.96 -28.06 -16.38
C LYS A 248 -30.02 -27.40 -17.40
N TYR A 249 -29.02 -26.68 -16.89
CA TYR A 249 -27.94 -26.13 -17.68
C TYR A 249 -26.58 -26.28 -16.99
N ILE A 250 -25.51 -26.24 -17.78
CA ILE A 250 -24.15 -25.96 -17.30
C ILE A 250 -23.69 -24.62 -17.84
N ALA A 251 -23.23 -23.77 -16.93
CA ALA A 251 -22.51 -22.54 -17.24
C ALA A 251 -21.01 -22.80 -17.18
N PHE A 252 -20.31 -22.46 -18.26
CA PHE A 252 -18.86 -22.50 -18.34
C PHE A 252 -18.33 -21.11 -18.07
N MET A 253 -17.71 -20.94 -16.90
CA MET A 253 -17.11 -19.69 -16.49
C MET A 253 -15.75 -19.50 -17.17
N PRO A 254 -15.31 -18.26 -17.45
CA PRO A 254 -14.03 -17.95 -18.11
C PRO A 254 -12.80 -18.48 -17.36
N ASN A 255 -12.89 -18.64 -16.04
CA ASN A 255 -11.85 -19.22 -15.18
C ASN A 255 -11.75 -20.77 -15.31
N GLY A 256 -12.57 -21.39 -16.16
CA GLY A 256 -12.64 -22.83 -16.37
C GLY A 256 -13.59 -23.57 -15.41
N GLU A 257 -14.21 -22.87 -14.46
CA GLU A 257 -15.20 -23.43 -13.55
C GLU A 257 -16.49 -23.79 -14.30
N LYS A 258 -17.12 -24.90 -13.92
CA LYS A 258 -18.40 -25.34 -14.45
C LYS A 258 -19.45 -25.28 -13.35
N LEU A 259 -20.54 -24.56 -13.60
CA LEU A 259 -21.64 -24.42 -12.66
C LEU A 259 -22.90 -25.07 -13.24
N GLU A 260 -23.40 -26.09 -12.54
CA GLU A 260 -24.69 -26.70 -12.84
C GLU A 260 -25.82 -25.91 -12.18
N GLY A 261 -26.94 -25.74 -12.89
CA GLY A 261 -28.10 -25.05 -12.35
C GLY A 261 -29.40 -25.40 -13.06
N LEU A 262 -30.50 -24.92 -12.48
CA LEU A 262 -31.84 -24.97 -13.07
C LEU A 262 -32.26 -23.54 -13.38
N THR A 263 -32.93 -23.34 -14.51
CA THR A 263 -33.61 -22.07 -14.80
C THR A 263 -34.84 -21.89 -13.92
N ASP A 264 -35.24 -20.65 -13.68
CA ASP A 264 -36.48 -20.34 -12.96
C ASP A 264 -37.74 -20.54 -13.83
N GLU A 265 -38.92 -20.27 -13.25
CA GLU A 265 -40.23 -20.36 -13.92
C GLU A 265 -40.32 -19.53 -15.21
N ASN A 266 -39.50 -18.49 -15.35
CA ASN A 266 -39.48 -17.61 -16.51
C ASN A 266 -38.34 -17.94 -17.48
N GLY A 267 -37.59 -19.02 -17.23
CA GLY A 267 -36.49 -19.48 -18.09
C GLY A 267 -35.16 -18.78 -17.84
N TYR A 268 -34.99 -18.06 -16.72
CA TYR A 268 -33.72 -17.40 -16.42
C TYR A 268 -32.76 -18.29 -15.63
N THR A 269 -31.46 -18.20 -15.93
CA THR A 269 -30.39 -18.80 -15.13
C THR A 269 -30.26 -18.14 -13.75
N GLN A 270 -29.37 -18.66 -12.90
CA GLN A 270 -28.94 -17.93 -11.71
C GLN A 270 -28.13 -16.68 -12.09
N LEU A 271 -27.93 -15.78 -11.13
CA LEU A 271 -27.10 -14.61 -11.32
C LEU A 271 -25.62 -15.02 -11.28
N PHE A 272 -24.87 -14.64 -12.31
CA PHE A 272 -23.42 -14.78 -12.33
C PHE A 272 -22.78 -13.43 -12.04
N ASN A 273 -21.75 -13.45 -11.21
CA ASN A 273 -20.97 -12.27 -10.84
C ASN A 273 -19.57 -12.42 -11.43
N THR A 274 -19.18 -11.53 -12.34
CA THR A 274 -17.82 -11.49 -12.89
C THR A 274 -17.13 -10.18 -12.52
N VAL A 275 -15.80 -10.21 -12.38
CA VAL A 275 -14.97 -9.06 -12.00
C VAL A 275 -14.63 -8.13 -13.18
N ARG A 276 -14.95 -8.56 -14.40
CA ARG A 276 -14.78 -7.86 -15.70
C ARG A 276 -15.90 -8.31 -16.65
N PRO A 277 -16.17 -7.59 -17.76
CA PRO A 277 -17.08 -8.07 -18.81
C PRO A 277 -16.48 -9.32 -19.45
N GLU A 278 -17.11 -10.48 -19.23
CA GLU A 278 -16.64 -11.77 -19.73
C GLU A 278 -17.83 -12.58 -20.26
N ASP A 279 -17.59 -13.42 -21.27
CA ASP A 279 -18.63 -14.25 -21.89
C ASP A 279 -18.77 -15.58 -21.13
N ILE A 280 -20.00 -15.89 -20.69
CA ILE A 280 -20.35 -17.17 -20.08
C ILE A 280 -21.11 -18.00 -21.12
N SER A 281 -20.62 -19.21 -21.39
CA SER A 281 -21.31 -20.15 -22.28
C SER A 281 -22.30 -20.99 -21.49
N ILE A 282 -23.55 -21.06 -21.95
CA ILE A 282 -24.62 -21.86 -21.33
C ILE A 282 -24.98 -23.02 -22.23
N HIS A 283 -24.89 -24.24 -21.71
CA HIS A 283 -25.30 -25.46 -22.41
C HIS A 283 -26.53 -26.05 -21.71
N LEU A 284 -27.62 -26.24 -22.45
CA LEU A 284 -28.81 -26.95 -21.99
C LEU A 284 -28.62 -28.46 -22.16
N TYR A 285 -29.04 -29.23 -21.16
CA TYR A 285 -29.11 -30.70 -21.28
C TYR A 285 -30.55 -31.10 -21.49
N ASN A 286 -30.80 -31.93 -22.51
CA ASN A 286 -31.98 -32.77 -22.55
C ASN A 286 -31.55 -34.15 -22.07
N ASN A 287 -32.24 -34.67 -21.06
CA ASN A 287 -32.12 -36.09 -20.71
C ASN A 287 -32.76 -36.91 -21.83
N GLU A 288 -32.08 -37.09 -22.95
CA GLU A 288 -32.34 -38.23 -23.83
C GLU A 288 -31.50 -39.38 -23.29
N GLU A 289 -32.14 -40.33 -22.60
CA GLU A 289 -31.61 -41.68 -22.49
C GLU A 289 -31.52 -42.22 -23.93
N LEU A 290 -30.30 -42.32 -24.46
CA LEU A 290 -30.02 -43.10 -25.66
C LEU A 290 -30.18 -44.57 -25.28
N ASP A 291 -31.37 -45.10 -25.48
CA ASP A 291 -31.62 -46.54 -25.49
C ASP A 291 -30.94 -47.11 -26.74
N ILE A 292 -29.87 -47.88 -26.52
CA ILE A 292 -29.14 -48.60 -27.57
C ILE A 292 -29.57 -50.06 -27.46
N ASP A 293 -30.60 -50.42 -28.23
CA ASP A 293 -30.82 -51.79 -28.72
C ASP A 293 -30.50 -51.83 -30.22
#